data_AF-A0A943LM12-F1
#
_entry.id   AF-A0A943LM12-F1
#
_cell.length_a   1.000
_cell.length_b   1.000
_cell.length_c   1.000
_cell.angle_alpha   90.00
_cell.angle_beta   90.00
_cell.angle_gamma   90.00
#
_symmetry.space_group_name_H-M   'P 1'
#
loop_
_entity.id
_entity.type
_entity.pdbx_description
1 polymer ?
#
loop_
_entity_poly.entity_id
_entity_poly.type
_entity_poly.pdbx_seq_one_letter_code
_entity_poly.pdbx_strand_id
1 'polypeptide(L)'
;MQLGEKLQLLRSKNGMSQEELAERLGISRQSVSKWESGQSVPDLKKLIILSDIYNVTIDNLVKDSDEYDILQEKDAKDSKVNIIDNDTKSTQIIINLHGGRLEYEYRSKRTLLGLPLIHINIGKGFKKAKGIVAIGNISYGIVSAGIISLGVLSFGCMSIGIISLAAISIALLLAIGVISIGTFSMGAISIGVFSLGAISIGKYSIGAAAIASDIAIGDYARANMAIGNKVQGANVLPLDTQIEDIKILIQKEYPNLSEWFINCVEFFVRNIKL
;
A
#
# COMPACT_ATOMS: atom_id res chain seq x y z
N MET A 1 -19.25 -28.45 17.27
CA MET A 1 -20.49 -28.31 16.45
C MET A 1 -20.69 -29.54 15.60
N GLN A 2 -21.91 -30.09 15.56
CA GLN A 2 -22.24 -31.28 14.76
C GLN A 2 -22.53 -30.92 13.29
N LEU A 3 -22.40 -31.90 12.38
CA LEU A 3 -22.63 -31.74 10.94
C LEU A 3 -23.96 -31.06 10.58
N GLY A 4 -25.07 -31.43 11.24
CA GLY A 4 -26.40 -30.88 10.95
C GLY A 4 -26.50 -29.38 11.21
N GLU A 5 -26.00 -28.93 12.36
CA GLU A 5 -25.94 -27.50 12.73
C GLU A 5 -25.08 -26.71 11.75
N LYS A 6 -23.98 -27.32 11.30
CA LYS A 6 -23.06 -26.72 10.32
C LYS A 6 -23.71 -26.54 8.95
N LEU A 7 -24.47 -27.53 8.49
CA LEU A 7 -25.24 -27.44 7.24
C LEU A 7 -26.30 -26.34 7.33
N GLN A 8 -27.02 -26.26 8.44
CA GLN A 8 -28.04 -25.22 8.65
C GLN A 8 -27.42 -23.82 8.63
N LEU A 9 -26.26 -23.64 9.28
CA LEU A 9 -25.53 -22.38 9.30
C LEU A 9 -25.02 -21.98 7.91
N LEU A 10 -24.44 -22.93 7.16
CA LEU A 10 -23.97 -22.69 5.80
C LEU A 10 -25.13 -22.36 4.84
N ARG A 11 -26.26 -23.05 4.95
CA ARG A 11 -27.47 -22.74 4.18
C ARG A 11 -27.96 -21.32 4.47
N SER A 12 -28.03 -20.95 5.75
CA SER A 12 -28.52 -19.63 6.18
C SER A 12 -27.58 -18.50 5.74
N LYS A 13 -26.26 -18.71 5.82
CA LYS A 13 -25.26 -17.76 5.31
C LYS A 13 -25.36 -17.51 3.80
N ASN A 14 -25.80 -18.52 3.05
CA ASN A 14 -26.02 -18.41 1.61
C ASN A 14 -27.44 -17.92 1.25
N GLY A 15 -28.26 -17.54 2.24
CA GLY A 15 -29.59 -16.99 2.02
C GLY A 15 -30.61 -17.97 1.45
N MET A 16 -30.34 -19.29 1.50
CA MET A 16 -31.19 -20.31 0.89
C MET A 16 -32.25 -20.86 1.84
N SER A 17 -33.45 -21.15 1.32
CA SER A 17 -34.45 -21.96 2.04
C SER A 17 -34.11 -23.46 2.02
N GLN A 18 -34.71 -24.26 2.90
CA GLN A 18 -34.53 -25.72 2.87
C GLN A 18 -35.07 -26.32 1.56
N GLU A 19 -36.16 -25.75 1.05
CA GLU A 19 -36.77 -26.08 -0.24
C GLU A 19 -35.82 -25.82 -1.40
N GLU A 20 -35.20 -24.65 -1.44
CA GLU A 20 -34.27 -24.27 -2.51
C GLU A 20 -33.02 -25.15 -2.50
N LEU A 21 -32.49 -25.47 -1.32
CA LEU A 21 -31.37 -26.41 -1.20
C LEU A 21 -31.76 -27.82 -1.66
N ALA A 22 -32.96 -28.27 -1.31
CA ALA A 22 -33.46 -29.59 -1.71
C ALA A 22 -33.64 -29.70 -3.23
N GLU A 23 -34.13 -28.64 -3.87
CA GLU A 23 -34.26 -28.54 -5.32
C GLU A 23 -32.89 -28.64 -6.02
N ARG A 24 -31.90 -27.86 -5.55
CA ARG A 24 -30.52 -27.91 -6.09
C ARG A 24 -29.86 -29.28 -5.92
N LEU A 25 -30.22 -30.01 -4.86
CA LEU A 25 -29.70 -31.35 -4.58
C LEU A 25 -30.51 -32.47 -5.23
N GLY A 26 -31.66 -32.18 -5.84
CA GLY A 26 -32.57 -33.18 -6.40
C GLY A 26 -33.10 -34.16 -5.35
N ILE A 27 -33.43 -33.67 -4.15
CA ILE A 27 -33.96 -34.46 -3.03
C ILE A 27 -35.21 -33.81 -2.44
N SER A 28 -35.88 -34.50 -1.52
CA SER A 28 -37.01 -33.91 -0.81
C SER A 28 -36.56 -32.89 0.24
N ARG A 29 -37.35 -31.84 0.46
CA ARG A 29 -37.14 -30.87 1.57
C ARG A 29 -37.04 -31.58 2.93
N GLN A 30 -37.81 -32.66 3.11
CA GLN A 30 -37.77 -33.47 4.33
C GLN A 30 -36.38 -34.09 4.57
N SER A 31 -35.66 -34.49 3.51
CA SER A 31 -34.30 -35.01 3.60
C SER A 31 -33.33 -33.96 4.14
N VAL A 32 -33.42 -32.71 3.64
CA VAL A 32 -32.61 -31.58 4.14
C VAL A 32 -32.91 -31.28 5.61
N SER A 33 -34.19 -31.25 5.99
CA SER A 33 -34.60 -31.01 7.37
C SER A 33 -34.07 -32.08 8.34
N LYS A 34 -34.08 -33.36 7.93
CA LYS A 34 -33.50 -34.46 8.70
C LYS A 34 -31.99 -34.37 8.85
N TRP A 35 -31.29 -33.86 7.82
CA TRP A 35 -29.85 -33.61 7.91
C TRP A 35 -29.53 -32.47 8.88
N GLU A 36 -30.24 -31.36 8.78
CA GLU A 36 -30.01 -30.19 9.65
C GLU A 36 -30.35 -30.47 11.12
N SER A 37 -31.32 -31.34 11.37
CA SER A 37 -31.70 -31.78 12.73
C SER A 37 -30.90 -32.99 13.25
N GLY A 38 -29.92 -33.49 12.49
CA GLY A 38 -29.06 -34.61 12.88
C GLY A 38 -29.75 -35.99 12.88
N GLN A 39 -30.97 -36.09 12.35
CA GLN A 39 -31.74 -37.34 12.28
C GLN A 39 -31.25 -38.29 11.17
N SER A 40 -30.57 -37.76 10.15
CA SER A 40 -29.91 -38.56 9.12
C SER A 40 -28.67 -37.83 8.60
N VAL A 41 -27.81 -38.53 7.86
CA VAL A 41 -26.57 -37.97 7.31
C VAL A 41 -26.66 -37.97 5.77
N PRO A 42 -26.14 -36.94 5.08
CA PRO A 42 -26.03 -36.96 3.62
C PRO A 42 -25.06 -38.05 3.16
N ASP A 43 -25.34 -38.70 2.03
CA ASP A 43 -24.38 -39.62 1.43
C ASP A 43 -23.15 -38.89 0.86
N LEU A 44 -22.09 -39.64 0.54
CA LEU A 44 -20.84 -39.07 0.02
C LEU A 44 -21.05 -38.22 -1.24
N LYS A 45 -21.95 -38.63 -2.15
CA LYS A 45 -22.21 -37.87 -3.38
C LYS A 45 -22.88 -36.54 -3.06
N LYS A 46 -23.83 -36.52 -2.11
CA LYS A 46 -24.48 -35.30 -1.64
C LYS A 46 -23.52 -34.41 -0.85
N LEU A 47 -22.59 -34.98 -0.09
CA LEU A 47 -21.53 -34.21 0.58
C LEU A 47 -20.61 -33.50 -0.42
N ILE A 48 -20.24 -34.14 -1.54
CA ILE A 48 -19.48 -33.50 -2.62
C ILE A 48 -20.27 -32.29 -3.17
N ILE A 49 -21.54 -32.49 -3.52
CA ILE A 49 -22.36 -31.42 -4.09
C ILE A 49 -22.57 -30.28 -3.08
N LEU A 50 -22.78 -30.59 -1.79
CA LEU A 50 -22.87 -29.60 -0.72
C LEU A 50 -21.56 -28.81 -0.58
N SER A 51 -20.42 -29.48 -0.73
CA SER A 51 -19.09 -28.86 -0.69
C SER A 51 -18.91 -27.84 -1.82
N ASP A 52 -19.41 -28.16 -3.01
CA ASP A 52 -19.41 -27.25 -4.16
C ASP A 52 -20.38 -26.07 -3.96
N ILE A 53 -21.60 -26.34 -3.49
CA ILE A 53 -22.65 -25.31 -3.25
C ILE A 53 -22.19 -24.29 -2.21
N TYR A 54 -21.53 -24.75 -1.15
CA TYR A 54 -21.07 -23.87 -0.06
C TYR A 54 -19.62 -23.40 -0.23
N ASN A 55 -18.93 -23.85 -1.26
CA ASN A 55 -17.52 -23.54 -1.53
C ASN A 55 -16.61 -23.83 -0.32
N VAL A 56 -16.77 -25.03 0.27
CA VAL A 56 -15.97 -25.55 1.39
C VAL A 56 -15.46 -26.95 1.06
N THR A 57 -14.45 -27.46 1.77
CA THR A 57 -14.00 -28.85 1.60
C THR A 57 -14.89 -29.83 2.34
N ILE A 58 -14.97 -31.09 1.87
CA ILE A 58 -15.72 -32.16 2.54
C ILE A 58 -15.18 -32.41 3.95
N ASP A 59 -13.86 -32.34 4.14
CA ASP A 59 -13.22 -32.39 5.45
C ASP A 59 -13.79 -31.35 6.42
N ASN A 60 -14.02 -30.12 5.93
CA ASN A 60 -14.62 -29.08 6.74
C ASN A 60 -16.08 -29.42 7.05
N LEU A 61 -16.86 -29.96 6.10
CA LEU A 61 -18.24 -30.35 6.38
C LEU A 61 -18.35 -31.43 7.47
N VAL A 62 -17.50 -32.46 7.42
CA VAL A 62 -17.68 -33.70 8.19
C VAL A 62 -16.98 -33.69 9.56
N LYS A 63 -15.93 -32.91 9.75
CA LYS A 63 -15.17 -32.92 11.02
C LYS A 63 -15.82 -32.03 12.08
N ASP A 64 -15.98 -32.57 13.29
CA ASP A 64 -16.46 -31.83 14.46
C ASP A 64 -15.47 -30.72 14.81
N SER A 65 -16.00 -29.50 14.95
CA SER A 65 -15.20 -28.27 15.12
C SER A 65 -14.42 -28.17 16.42
N ASP A 66 -14.53 -29.15 17.32
CA ASP A 66 -14.01 -29.02 18.68
C ASP A 66 -12.52 -29.47 18.77
N GLU A 67 -11.94 -29.94 17.67
CA GLU A 67 -10.53 -30.37 17.59
C GLU A 67 -9.70 -29.59 16.53
N TYR A 68 -10.34 -28.71 15.74
CA TYR A 68 -9.67 -28.03 14.60
C TYR A 68 -9.33 -26.54 14.80
N ASP A 69 -9.84 -25.89 15.84
CA ASP A 69 -9.43 -24.51 16.14
C ASP A 69 -7.97 -24.42 16.62
N ILE A 70 -7.36 -25.54 17.02
CA ILE A 70 -5.95 -25.62 17.47
C ILE A 70 -5.01 -26.16 16.37
N LEU A 71 -5.52 -26.87 15.35
CA LEU A 71 -4.70 -27.50 14.30
C LEU A 71 -4.55 -26.65 13.01
N GLN A 72 -5.40 -25.64 12.78
CA GLN A 72 -5.21 -24.71 11.65
C GLN A 72 -3.99 -23.78 11.79
N GLU A 73 -3.44 -23.63 12.99
CA GLU A 73 -2.14 -22.96 13.18
C GLU A 73 -0.93 -23.82 12.79
N LYS A 74 -1.07 -25.16 12.66
CA LYS A 74 0.09 -26.05 12.49
C LYS A 74 0.16 -26.85 11.19
N ASP A 75 -0.96 -27.27 10.58
CA ASP A 75 -0.91 -28.31 9.54
C ASP A 75 -1.33 -27.90 8.11
N ALA A 76 -1.57 -26.61 7.82
CA ALA A 76 -1.66 -26.08 6.44
C ALA A 76 -0.28 -25.95 5.75
N LYS A 77 0.65 -26.86 6.09
CA LYS A 77 2.07 -26.84 5.74
C LYS A 77 2.46 -27.80 4.60
N ASP A 78 1.60 -28.73 4.20
CA ASP A 78 1.94 -29.72 3.18
C ASP A 78 0.79 -29.97 2.21
N SER A 79 0.80 -29.24 1.09
CA SER A 79 0.38 -29.74 -0.22
C SER A 79 0.96 -28.82 -1.29
N LYS A 80 2.28 -28.94 -1.46
CA LYS A 80 3.04 -28.34 -2.56
C LYS A 80 2.71 -29.11 -3.84
N VAL A 81 2.05 -28.51 -4.82
CA VAL A 81 2.10 -29.03 -6.19
C VAL A 81 3.33 -28.42 -6.85
N ASN A 82 4.44 -29.16 -6.83
CA ASN A 82 5.59 -28.86 -7.65
C ASN A 82 5.29 -29.36 -9.08
N ILE A 83 5.03 -28.46 -10.03
CA ILE A 83 5.20 -28.81 -11.44
C ILE A 83 6.70 -28.75 -11.70
N ILE A 84 7.35 -29.90 -11.56
CA ILE A 84 8.76 -30.08 -11.90
C ILE A 84 8.84 -30.34 -13.39
N ASP A 85 9.06 -29.30 -14.19
CA ASP A 85 9.67 -29.49 -15.50
C ASP A 85 11.17 -29.73 -15.28
N ASN A 86 11.56 -31.00 -15.41
CA ASN A 86 12.94 -31.45 -15.37
C ASN A 86 13.67 -31.00 -16.64
N ASP A 87 14.08 -29.74 -16.70
CA ASP A 87 15.41 -29.38 -17.21
C ASP A 87 15.79 -27.92 -16.90
N THR A 88 16.96 -27.77 -16.30
CA THR A 88 17.72 -26.52 -16.06
C THR A 88 17.12 -25.49 -15.11
N LYS A 89 17.70 -25.38 -13.88
CA LYS A 89 17.58 -24.27 -12.91
C LYS A 89 16.26 -23.51 -13.05
N SER A 90 15.15 -23.97 -12.46
CA SER A 90 13.77 -23.52 -12.75
C SER A 90 13.22 -22.46 -11.79
N THR A 91 12.50 -21.47 -12.35
CA THR A 91 11.98 -20.26 -11.68
C THR A 91 10.74 -20.64 -10.87
N GLN A 92 10.63 -20.22 -9.61
CA GLN A 92 9.45 -20.53 -8.79
C GLN A 92 8.36 -19.48 -9.05
N ILE A 93 7.27 -19.90 -9.69
CA ILE A 93 6.02 -19.17 -9.82
C ILE A 93 4.99 -19.97 -9.03
N ILE A 94 4.43 -19.38 -7.97
CA ILE A 94 3.36 -20.01 -7.18
C ILE A 94 2.06 -19.29 -7.53
N ILE A 95 1.10 -20.02 -8.10
CA ILE A 95 -0.25 -19.52 -8.37
C ILE A 95 -1.22 -20.38 -7.58
N ASN A 96 -1.79 -19.85 -6.50
CA ASN A 96 -2.78 -20.54 -5.69
C ASN A 96 -4.19 -20.18 -6.20
N LEU A 97 -4.94 -21.15 -6.74
CA LEU A 97 -6.30 -20.97 -7.25
C LEU A 97 -7.38 -21.61 -6.35
N HIS A 98 -7.24 -21.52 -5.03
CA HIS A 98 -8.30 -21.98 -4.12
C HIS A 98 -9.33 -20.86 -3.85
N GLY A 99 -10.57 -21.03 -4.34
CA GLY A 99 -11.74 -20.22 -3.96
C GLY A 99 -11.82 -18.80 -4.55
N GLY A 100 -11.31 -18.57 -5.77
CA GLY A 100 -11.46 -17.29 -6.49
C GLY A 100 -10.51 -16.17 -6.07
N ARG A 101 -9.39 -16.49 -5.40
CA ARG A 101 -8.39 -15.52 -4.95
C ARG A 101 -7.13 -15.63 -5.80
N LEU A 102 -6.78 -14.56 -6.52
CA LEU A 102 -5.52 -14.44 -7.27
C LEU A 102 -4.39 -14.08 -6.29
N GLU A 103 -3.59 -15.07 -5.91
CA GLU A 103 -2.30 -14.87 -5.23
C GLU A 103 -1.17 -15.20 -6.19
N TYR A 104 -0.19 -14.30 -6.31
CA TYR A 104 0.95 -14.40 -7.19
C TYR A 104 2.24 -14.13 -6.42
N GLU A 105 3.10 -15.14 -6.33
CA GLU A 105 4.45 -15.01 -5.79
C GLU A 105 5.48 -15.42 -6.85
N TYR A 106 6.42 -14.51 -7.10
CA TYR A 106 7.57 -14.72 -7.97
C TYR A 106 8.85 -14.37 -7.22
N ARG A 107 9.83 -15.28 -7.25
CA ARG A 107 11.15 -15.06 -6.66
C ARG A 107 12.25 -15.40 -7.65
N SER A 108 13.13 -14.46 -7.92
CA SER A 108 14.29 -14.67 -8.79
C SER A 108 15.32 -15.60 -8.16
N LYS A 109 15.99 -16.38 -8.99
CA LYS A 109 17.10 -17.27 -8.57
C LYS A 109 18.39 -16.53 -8.22
N ARG A 110 18.65 -15.43 -8.94
CA ARG A 110 19.83 -14.61 -8.70
C ARG A 110 19.63 -13.91 -7.37
N THR A 111 20.51 -14.16 -6.43
CA THR A 111 20.55 -13.48 -5.15
C THR A 111 21.74 -12.53 -5.12
N LEU A 112 21.56 -11.38 -4.49
CA LEU A 112 22.59 -10.40 -4.22
C LEU A 112 22.50 -10.06 -2.73
N LEU A 113 23.61 -10.15 -2.00
CA LEU A 113 23.64 -9.95 -0.53
C LEU A 113 22.65 -10.85 0.23
N GLY A 114 22.41 -12.07 -0.24
CA GLY A 114 21.45 -13.01 0.37
C GLY A 114 19.97 -12.69 0.11
N LEU A 115 19.66 -11.59 -0.60
CA LEU A 115 18.32 -11.20 -1.02
C LEU A 115 18.08 -11.58 -2.48
N PRO A 116 16.87 -12.02 -2.87
CA PRO A 116 16.55 -12.23 -4.28
C PRO A 116 16.64 -10.92 -5.05
N LEU A 117 17.14 -10.96 -6.29
CA LEU A 117 17.20 -9.79 -7.18
C LEU A 117 15.80 -9.19 -7.41
N ILE A 118 14.81 -10.04 -7.68
CA ILE A 118 13.41 -9.65 -7.87
C ILE A 118 12.53 -10.53 -6.99
N HIS A 119 11.64 -9.92 -6.23
CA HIS A 119 10.60 -10.60 -5.47
C HIS A 119 9.29 -9.86 -5.65
N ILE A 120 8.31 -10.53 -6.28
CA ILE A 120 6.96 -10.04 -6.45
C ILE A 120 6.05 -10.89 -5.58
N ASN A 121 5.26 -10.27 -4.70
CA ASN A 121 4.30 -10.96 -3.86
C ASN A 121 3.01 -10.15 -3.75
N ILE A 122 2.03 -10.50 -4.58
CA ILE A 122 0.75 -9.81 -4.72
C ILE A 122 -0.36 -10.79 -4.34
N GLY A 123 -1.31 -10.34 -3.53
CA GLY A 123 -2.44 -11.17 -3.12
C GLY A 123 -3.34 -10.41 -2.15
N LYS A 124 -4.41 -11.05 -1.66
CA LYS A 124 -5.28 -10.46 -0.65
C LYS A 124 -4.60 -10.52 0.73
N GLY A 125 -4.63 -9.40 1.48
CA GLY A 125 -4.04 -9.31 2.83
C GLY A 125 -2.60 -8.79 2.87
N PHE A 126 -1.93 -8.97 4.00
CA PHE A 126 -0.59 -8.40 4.26
C PHE A 126 0.55 -9.28 3.74
N LYS A 127 0.60 -9.47 2.41
CA LYS A 127 1.70 -10.21 1.74
C LYS A 127 2.97 -9.36 1.68
N LYS A 128 4.11 -9.97 2.00
CA LYS A 128 5.41 -9.29 2.13
C LYS A 128 6.35 -9.70 0.99
N ALA A 129 6.82 -8.74 0.22
CA ALA A 129 7.89 -8.89 -0.76
C ALA A 129 9.22 -8.35 -0.20
N LYS A 130 10.31 -9.11 -0.38
CA LYS A 130 11.66 -8.74 0.07
C LYS A 130 12.69 -9.09 -0.99
N GLY A 131 13.40 -8.10 -1.51
CA GLY A 131 14.40 -8.30 -2.57
C GLY A 131 15.16 -7.01 -2.88
N ILE A 132 16.07 -7.06 -3.84
CA ILE A 132 16.70 -5.84 -4.37
C ILE A 132 15.64 -4.99 -5.07
N VAL A 133 14.84 -5.63 -5.93
CA VAL A 133 13.59 -5.11 -6.50
C VAL A 133 12.43 -5.86 -5.87
N ALA A 134 11.59 -5.17 -5.09
CA ALA A 134 10.47 -5.77 -4.37
C ALA A 134 9.14 -5.14 -4.78
N ILE A 135 8.18 -5.94 -5.24
CA ILE A 135 6.85 -5.48 -5.66
C ILE A 135 5.79 -6.26 -4.88
N GLY A 136 4.90 -5.58 -4.17
CA GLY A 136 3.84 -6.26 -3.41
C GLY A 136 3.03 -5.32 -2.53
N ASN A 137 2.08 -5.87 -1.75
CA ASN A 137 1.29 -5.04 -0.85
C ASN A 137 2.15 -4.38 0.23
N ILE A 138 3.07 -5.16 0.81
CA ILE A 138 4.13 -4.67 1.69
C ILE A 138 5.47 -5.05 1.06
N SER A 139 6.30 -4.08 0.70
CA SER A 139 7.57 -4.34 0.00
C SER A 139 8.78 -3.70 0.71
N TYR A 140 9.87 -4.47 0.78
CA TYR A 140 11.16 -4.05 1.36
C TYR A 140 12.28 -4.32 0.36
N GLY A 141 13.05 -3.29 -0.02
CA GLY A 141 14.15 -3.48 -0.97
C GLY A 141 14.98 -2.23 -1.24
N ILE A 142 15.92 -2.32 -2.19
CA ILE A 142 16.60 -1.13 -2.71
C ILE A 142 15.62 -0.33 -3.56
N VAL A 143 14.92 -1.02 -4.45
CA VAL A 143 13.78 -0.51 -5.22
C VAL A 143 12.54 -1.24 -4.72
N SER A 144 11.59 -0.52 -4.13
CA SER A 144 10.36 -1.10 -3.59
C SER A 144 9.11 -0.41 -4.13
N ALA A 145 8.12 -1.20 -4.51
CA ALA A 145 6.82 -0.73 -4.99
C ALA A 145 5.70 -1.45 -4.24
N GLY A 146 4.72 -0.70 -3.70
CA GLY A 146 3.63 -1.32 -2.94
C GLY A 146 2.63 -0.37 -2.31
N ILE A 147 1.67 -0.91 -1.55
CA ILE A 147 0.79 -0.09 -0.72
C ILE A 147 1.62 0.52 0.42
N ILE A 148 2.40 -0.33 1.09
CA ILE A 148 3.40 0.05 2.09
C ILE A 148 4.78 -0.34 1.55
N SER A 149 5.64 0.64 1.31
CA SER A 149 6.97 0.43 0.73
C SER A 149 8.07 1.00 1.61
N LEU A 150 9.16 0.24 1.79
CA LEU A 150 10.38 0.69 2.46
C LEU A 150 11.57 0.42 1.53
N GLY A 151 12.37 1.44 1.23
CA GLY A 151 13.56 1.23 0.41
C GLY A 151 14.43 2.44 0.16
N VAL A 152 15.44 2.31 -0.70
CA VAL A 152 16.25 3.46 -1.15
C VAL A 152 15.44 4.30 -2.13
N LEU A 153 14.86 3.64 -3.13
CA LEU A 153 13.87 4.15 -4.08
C LEU A 153 12.53 3.48 -3.73
N SER A 154 11.58 4.25 -3.18
CA SER A 154 10.32 3.72 -2.68
C SER A 154 9.12 4.33 -3.42
N PHE A 155 8.21 3.49 -3.90
CA PHE A 155 7.00 3.88 -4.63
C PHE A 155 5.75 3.27 -3.97
N GLY A 156 4.73 4.08 -3.68
CA GLY A 156 3.51 3.51 -3.12
C GLY A 156 2.41 4.44 -2.67
N CYS A 157 1.50 3.94 -1.83
CA CYS A 157 0.54 4.78 -1.13
C CYS A 157 1.15 5.39 0.13
N MET A 158 1.86 4.56 0.90
CA MET A 158 2.67 4.95 2.04
C MET A 158 4.10 4.46 1.83
N SER A 159 5.07 5.36 1.88
CA SER A 159 6.45 5.05 1.54
C SER A 159 7.45 5.71 2.47
N ILE A 160 8.53 4.97 2.76
CA ILE A 160 9.68 5.47 3.51
C ILE A 160 10.94 5.16 2.71
N GLY A 161 11.80 6.16 2.45
CA GLY A 161 13.06 5.91 1.77
C GLY A 161 14.09 7.02 1.73
N ILE A 162 15.10 6.90 0.87
CA ILE A 162 16.02 8.01 0.57
C ILE A 162 15.36 8.92 -0.47
N ILE A 163 14.82 8.32 -1.53
CA ILE A 163 13.96 8.97 -2.52
C ILE A 163 12.63 8.22 -2.52
N SER A 164 11.54 8.97 -2.41
CA SER A 164 10.22 8.41 -2.18
C SER A 164 9.13 9.16 -2.95
N LEU A 165 8.26 8.41 -3.61
CA LEU A 165 7.11 8.91 -4.35
C LEU A 165 5.84 8.17 -3.90
N ALA A 166 4.99 8.84 -3.13
CA ALA A 166 3.75 8.26 -2.61
C ALA A 166 2.73 9.30 -2.15
N ALA A 167 1.49 8.90 -1.89
CA ALA A 167 0.50 9.80 -1.28
C ALA A 167 0.96 10.31 0.10
N ILE A 168 1.47 9.41 0.94
CA ILE A 168 2.14 9.72 2.22
C ILE A 168 3.60 9.29 2.07
N SER A 169 4.50 10.28 2.08
CA SER A 169 5.91 10.08 1.75
C SER A 169 6.81 10.61 2.87
N ILE A 170 7.69 9.76 3.38
CA ILE A 170 8.77 10.15 4.29
C ILE A 170 10.09 9.79 3.61
N ALA A 171 10.93 10.77 3.32
CA ALA A 171 12.19 10.53 2.63
C ALA A 171 13.36 11.31 3.22
N LEU A 172 14.56 10.73 3.18
CA LEU A 172 15.77 11.43 3.63
C LEU A 172 16.18 12.53 2.64
N LEU A 173 16.22 12.23 1.33
CA LEU A 173 16.71 13.13 0.29
C LEU A 173 15.54 13.81 -0.44
N LEU A 174 14.67 13.04 -1.08
CA LEU A 174 13.58 13.58 -1.90
C LEU A 174 12.26 12.89 -1.59
N ALA A 175 11.30 13.65 -1.06
CA ALA A 175 9.95 13.21 -0.76
C ALA A 175 8.96 13.91 -1.69
N ILE A 176 8.24 13.14 -2.50
CA ILE A 176 7.16 13.66 -3.36
C ILE A 176 5.86 12.97 -2.96
N GLY A 177 4.84 13.75 -2.61
CA GLY A 177 3.55 13.21 -2.21
C GLY A 177 2.42 14.20 -1.98
N VAL A 178 1.29 13.73 -1.46
CA VAL A 178 0.24 14.64 -0.97
C VAL A 178 0.65 15.19 0.39
N ILE A 179 1.07 14.31 1.28
CA ILE A 179 1.71 14.62 2.56
C ILE A 179 3.15 14.14 2.45
N SER A 180 4.11 15.07 2.60
CA SER A 180 5.52 14.79 2.35
C SER A 180 6.41 15.35 3.46
N ILE A 181 7.36 14.52 3.92
CA ILE A 181 8.38 14.91 4.90
C ILE A 181 9.74 14.49 4.35
N GLY A 182 10.68 15.44 4.19
CA GLY A 182 12.05 15.12 3.78
C GLY A 182 12.96 16.34 3.65
N THR A 183 14.20 16.16 3.19
CA THR A 183 15.09 17.33 2.98
C THR A 183 14.62 18.19 1.81
N PHE A 184 14.37 17.58 0.65
CA PHE A 184 13.57 18.16 -0.43
C PHE A 184 12.18 17.55 -0.40
N SER A 185 11.19 18.36 -0.07
CA SER A 185 9.81 17.92 0.15
C SER A 185 8.86 18.65 -0.80
N MET A 186 8.10 17.90 -1.59
CA MET A 186 7.14 18.43 -2.55
C MET A 186 5.77 17.76 -2.37
N GLY A 187 4.75 18.56 -2.07
CA GLY A 187 3.39 18.04 -1.91
C GLY A 187 2.35 19.07 -1.54
N ALA A 188 1.09 18.65 -1.38
CA ALA A 188 0.04 19.58 -0.92
C ALA A 188 0.34 20.10 0.50
N ILE A 189 0.77 19.19 1.39
CA ILE A 189 1.31 19.46 2.71
C ILE A 189 2.75 18.97 2.72
N SER A 190 3.70 19.88 2.90
CA SER A 190 5.14 19.58 2.83
C SER A 190 5.90 20.12 4.03
N ILE A 191 6.74 19.26 4.60
CA ILE A 191 7.68 19.60 5.68
C ILE A 191 9.08 19.22 5.24
N GLY A 192 10.02 20.17 5.26
CA GLY A 192 11.39 19.88 4.87
C GLY A 192 12.39 21.01 5.00
N VAL A 193 13.64 20.79 4.60
CA VAL A 193 14.63 21.88 4.52
C VAL A 193 14.26 22.79 3.36
N PHE A 194 14.04 22.20 2.19
CA PHE A 194 13.45 22.81 1.01
C PHE A 194 12.04 22.25 0.86
N SER A 195 11.03 23.09 1.07
CA SER A 195 9.64 22.68 1.12
C SER A 195 8.82 23.40 0.06
N LEU A 196 8.15 22.65 -0.81
CA LEU A 196 7.28 23.17 -1.87
C LEU A 196 5.87 22.57 -1.69
N GLY A 197 4.86 23.42 -1.55
CA GLY A 197 3.49 22.92 -1.39
C GLY A 197 2.41 23.97 -1.28
N ALA A 198 1.15 23.55 -1.10
CA ALA A 198 0.08 24.50 -0.79
C ALA A 198 0.25 25.03 0.65
N ILE A 199 0.53 24.11 1.58
CA ILE A 199 0.93 24.38 2.95
C ILE A 199 2.34 23.83 3.13
N SER A 200 3.32 24.70 3.31
CA SER A 200 4.73 24.32 3.34
C SER A 200 5.46 24.88 4.56
N ILE A 201 6.17 24.00 5.26
CA ILE A 201 6.97 24.34 6.45
C ILE A 201 8.43 23.94 6.19
N GLY A 202 9.37 24.85 6.41
CA GLY A 202 10.78 24.51 6.25
C GLY A 202 11.81 25.58 6.61
N LYS A 203 13.06 25.36 6.17
CA LYS A 203 14.09 26.42 6.22
C LYS A 203 13.90 27.40 5.07
N TYR A 204 13.67 26.83 3.89
CA TYR A 204 13.29 27.50 2.65
C TYR A 204 11.93 26.94 2.22
N SER A 205 10.90 27.79 2.14
CA SER A 205 9.53 27.34 1.92
C SER A 205 8.86 28.14 0.80
N ILE A 206 8.20 27.45 -0.12
CA ILE A 206 7.45 28.04 -1.23
C ILE A 206 6.05 27.43 -1.22
N GLY A 207 5.02 28.26 -1.21
CA GLY A 207 3.64 27.78 -1.17
C GLY A 207 2.58 28.84 -0.97
N ALA A 208 1.30 28.48 -1.05
CA ALA A 208 0.22 29.44 -0.79
C ALA A 208 0.24 29.93 0.66
N ALA A 209 0.47 29.02 1.60
CA ALA A 209 0.76 29.30 3.00
C ALA A 209 2.14 28.74 3.36
N ALA A 210 3.16 29.61 3.31
CA ALA A 210 4.55 29.26 3.53
C ALA A 210 5.05 29.75 4.89
N ILE A 211 5.53 28.83 5.72
CA ILE A 211 6.18 29.13 7.01
C ILE A 211 7.63 28.68 6.91
N ALA A 212 8.57 29.59 7.09
CA ALA A 212 9.99 29.26 7.04
C ALA A 212 10.82 29.98 8.10
N SER A 213 12.02 29.47 8.38
CA SER A 213 13.00 30.21 9.19
C SER A 213 13.71 31.29 8.38
N ASP A 214 14.15 30.96 7.16
CA ASP A 214 15.01 31.84 6.36
C ASP A 214 14.19 32.54 5.30
N ILE A 215 13.74 31.82 4.26
CA ILE A 215 13.03 32.39 3.12
C ILE A 215 11.65 31.72 2.98
N ALA A 216 10.58 32.51 2.98
CA ALA A 216 9.22 32.06 2.66
C ALA A 216 8.65 32.86 1.48
N ILE A 217 8.08 32.15 0.50
CA ILE A 217 7.46 32.74 -0.69
C ILE A 217 6.03 32.23 -0.80
N GLY A 218 5.05 33.13 -0.85
CA GLY A 218 3.65 32.74 -0.88
C GLY A 218 2.64 33.85 -0.81
N ASP A 219 1.36 33.50 -0.92
CA ASP A 219 0.28 34.47 -0.70
C ASP A 219 0.23 34.88 0.78
N TYR A 220 0.35 33.89 1.68
CA TYR A 220 0.71 34.06 3.09
C TYR A 220 2.12 33.53 3.33
N ALA A 221 3.03 34.40 3.76
CA ALA A 221 4.43 34.04 3.99
C ALA A 221 4.93 34.56 5.35
N ARG A 222 5.51 33.65 6.14
CA ARG A 222 6.12 33.98 7.45
C ARG A 222 7.55 33.45 7.52
N ALA A 223 8.55 34.32 7.54
CA ALA A 223 9.97 33.98 7.67
C ALA A 223 10.83 35.20 8.00
N ASN A 224 12.15 35.03 8.19
CA ASN A 224 13.07 36.17 8.30
C ASN A 224 13.00 37.03 7.03
N MET A 225 13.07 36.40 5.86
CA MET A 225 12.79 37.00 4.56
C MET A 225 11.47 36.45 4.00
N ALA A 226 10.43 37.28 3.95
CA ALA A 226 9.09 36.89 3.50
C ALA A 226 8.70 37.64 2.22
N ILE A 227 8.33 36.90 1.17
CA ILE A 227 7.94 37.43 -0.14
C ILE A 227 6.48 37.04 -0.41
N GLY A 228 5.59 38.01 -0.60
CA GLY A 228 4.15 37.71 -0.70
C GLY A 228 3.19 38.88 -0.58
N ASN A 229 1.89 38.58 -0.56
CA ASN A 229 0.84 39.59 -0.37
C ASN A 229 0.58 39.84 1.14
N LYS A 230 0.46 38.76 1.93
CA LYS A 230 0.30 38.80 3.39
C LYS A 230 1.55 38.23 4.05
N VAL A 231 2.43 39.11 4.46
CA VAL A 231 3.82 38.79 4.82
C VAL A 231 4.13 39.18 6.26
N GLN A 232 4.88 38.32 6.97
CA GLN A 232 5.36 38.55 8.33
C GLN A 232 6.84 38.16 8.43
N GLY A 233 7.72 39.12 8.74
CA GLY A 233 9.16 38.87 8.79
C GLY A 233 10.00 40.07 9.18
N ALA A 234 11.31 39.87 9.27
CA ALA A 234 12.27 40.95 9.48
C ALA A 234 12.48 41.75 8.19
N ASN A 235 12.62 41.05 7.07
CA ASN A 235 12.71 41.58 5.72
C ASN A 235 11.50 41.13 4.92
N VAL A 236 10.66 42.09 4.57
CA VAL A 236 9.37 41.84 3.94
C VAL A 236 9.38 42.47 2.55
N LEU A 237 9.09 41.65 1.54
CA LEU A 237 9.05 42.06 0.15
C LEU A 237 7.64 41.82 -0.43
N PRO A 238 6.94 42.88 -0.87
CA PRO A 238 5.70 42.71 -1.60
C PRO A 238 5.96 42.08 -2.98
N LEU A 239 4.98 41.33 -3.46
CA LEU A 239 5.06 40.54 -4.69
C LEU A 239 5.35 41.37 -5.94
N ASP A 240 5.02 42.66 -5.96
CA ASP A 240 5.22 43.59 -7.08
C ASP A 240 6.70 43.97 -7.32
N THR A 241 7.57 43.81 -6.31
CA THR A 241 9.01 44.11 -6.37
C THR A 241 9.70 43.52 -7.61
N GLN A 242 10.64 44.24 -8.22
CA GLN A 242 11.37 43.73 -9.38
C GLN A 242 12.19 42.48 -9.02
N ILE A 243 12.25 41.51 -9.93
CA ILE A 243 12.95 40.24 -9.70
C ILE A 243 14.44 40.48 -9.44
N GLU A 244 15.04 41.46 -10.13
CA GLU A 244 16.45 41.83 -9.94
C GLU A 244 16.73 42.33 -8.52
N ASP A 245 15.82 43.15 -7.95
CA ASP A 245 15.93 43.65 -6.58
C ASP A 245 15.82 42.51 -5.57
N ILE A 246 14.92 41.54 -5.80
CA ILE A 246 14.78 40.34 -4.97
C ILE A 246 16.08 39.54 -4.99
N LYS A 247 16.68 39.34 -6.16
CA LYS A 247 17.94 38.60 -6.32
C LYS A 247 19.09 39.27 -5.57
N ILE A 248 19.24 40.58 -5.74
CA ILE A 248 20.28 41.37 -5.06
C ILE A 248 20.10 41.28 -3.55
N LEU A 249 18.86 41.35 -3.05
CA LEU A 249 18.59 41.25 -1.61
C LEU A 249 18.91 39.85 -1.05
N ILE A 250 18.49 38.78 -1.74
CA ILE A 250 18.79 37.39 -1.34
C ILE A 250 20.30 37.18 -1.30
N GLN A 251 21.04 37.66 -2.30
CA GLN A 251 22.50 37.52 -2.33
C GLN A 251 23.20 38.32 -1.23
N LYS A 252 22.65 39.49 -0.87
CA LYS A 252 23.17 40.32 0.22
C LYS A 252 22.95 39.67 1.58
N GLU A 253 21.79 39.07 1.81
CA GLU A 253 21.41 38.51 3.10
C GLU A 253 21.90 37.06 3.29
N TYR A 254 21.97 36.29 2.20
CA TYR A 254 22.41 34.90 2.18
C TYR A 254 23.53 34.69 1.13
N PRO A 255 24.76 35.17 1.38
CA PRO A 255 25.85 35.15 0.39
C PRO A 255 26.33 33.73 0.02
N ASN A 256 26.08 32.75 0.89
CA ASN A 256 26.45 31.34 0.65
C ASN A 256 25.33 30.52 -0.01
N LEU A 257 24.22 31.15 -0.41
CA LEU A 257 23.09 30.45 -1.03
C LEU A 257 23.43 30.06 -2.47
N SER A 258 23.15 28.81 -2.84
CA SER A 258 23.46 28.31 -4.19
C SER A 258 22.67 29.06 -5.27
N GLU A 259 23.32 29.38 -6.39
CA GLU A 259 22.71 30.08 -7.52
C GLU A 259 21.50 29.33 -8.10
N TRP A 260 21.54 27.98 -8.10
CA TRP A 260 20.39 27.15 -8.48
C TRP A 260 19.12 27.48 -7.68
N PHE A 261 19.25 27.67 -6.36
CA PHE A 261 18.11 27.98 -5.51
C PHE A 261 17.56 29.39 -5.79
N ILE A 262 18.44 30.36 -6.04
CA ILE A 262 18.05 31.72 -6.43
C ILE A 262 17.25 31.70 -7.74
N ASN A 263 17.70 30.93 -8.73
CA ASN A 263 16.98 30.76 -9.99
C ASN A 263 15.63 30.05 -9.79
N CYS A 264 15.53 29.10 -8.85
CA CYS A 264 14.24 28.52 -8.46
C CYS A 264 13.31 29.57 -7.86
N VAL A 265 13.80 30.39 -6.93
CA VAL A 265 13.02 31.50 -6.35
C VAL A 265 12.50 32.44 -7.44
N GLU A 266 13.37 32.85 -8.36
CA GLU A 266 13.00 33.67 -9.52
C GLU A 266 11.89 33.00 -10.35
N PHE A 267 12.04 31.72 -10.67
CA PHE A 267 11.05 30.97 -11.42
C PHE A 267 9.68 31.00 -10.71
N PHE A 268 9.64 30.77 -9.40
CA PHE A 268 8.38 30.80 -8.64
C PHE A 268 7.77 32.20 -8.57
N VAL A 269 8.56 33.23 -8.24
CA VAL A 269 8.06 34.62 -8.17
C VAL A 269 7.52 35.08 -9.52
N ARG A 270 8.20 34.73 -10.62
CA ARG A 270 7.74 35.08 -11.97
C ARG A 270 6.42 34.42 -12.34
N ASN A 271 6.19 33.18 -11.92
CA ASN A 271 4.95 32.45 -12.20
C ASN A 271 3.78 32.86 -11.27
N ILE A 272 4.05 33.41 -10.09
CA ILE A 272 3.00 33.91 -9.18
C ILE A 272 2.45 35.28 -9.64
N LYS A 273 3.24 36.06 -10.38
CA LYS A 273 2.82 37.38 -10.92
C LYS A 273 1.81 37.32 -12.07
N LEU A 274 1.62 36.15 -12.69
CA LEU A 274 0.74 35.92 -13.85
C LEU A 274 -0.64 35.45 -13.40
#